data_AF-A0A914DDC2-F1
#
_entry.id   AF-A0A914DDC2-F1
#
_cell.length_a   1.000
_cell.length_b   1.000
_cell.length_c   1.000
_cell.angle_alpha   90.00
_cell.angle_beta   90.00
_cell.angle_gamma   90.00
#
_symmetry.space_group_name_H-M   'P 1'
#
loop_
_entity.id
_entity.type
_entity.pdbx_description
1 polymer ?
#
loop_
_entity_poly.entity_id
_entity_poly.type
_entity_poly.pdbx_seq_one_letter_code
_entity_poly.pdbx_strand_id
1 'polypeptide(L)' 'MKIPQNVYRIPDSVLGDICFRFLDNIPDHEKIDEVRVCFQIEQAHWFYEDFV' A
#
# COMPACT_ATOMS: atom_id res chain seq x y z
N MET A 1 -13.89 5.66 23.65
CA MET A 1 -12.81 4.68 23.45
C MET A 1 -11.65 5.39 22.77
N LYS A 2 -10.53 5.64 23.46
CA LYS A 2 -9.35 6.26 22.81
C LYS A 2 -8.49 5.12 22.27
N ILE A 3 -8.51 4.96 20.95
CA ILE A 3 -7.64 4.00 20.26
C ILE A 3 -6.21 4.50 20.44
N PRO A 4 -5.28 3.69 20.99
CA PRO A 4 -3.88 4.10 21.10
C PRO A 4 -3.34 4.36 19.69
N GLN A 5 -2.94 5.61 19.44
CA GLN A 5 -2.54 6.15 18.14
C GLN A 5 -1.37 5.40 17.47
N ASN A 6 -0.67 4.54 18.22
CA ASN A 6 0.60 3.95 17.80
C ASN A 6 0.53 2.45 17.50
N VAL A 7 -0.65 1.81 17.60
CA VAL A 7 -0.78 0.35 17.39
C VAL A 7 -1.08 0.01 15.92
N TYR A 8 -1.54 0.97 15.13
CA TYR A 8 -1.97 0.76 13.73
C TYR A 8 -1.05 1.45 12.71
N ARG A 9 0.17 1.83 13.11
CA ARG A 9 1.10 2.49 12.20
C ARG A 9 1.88 1.46 11.40
N ILE A 10 1.72 1.50 10.07
CA ILE A 10 2.57 0.72 9.15
C ILE A 10 4.01 1.27 9.26
N PRO A 11 5.03 0.41 9.45
CA PRO A 11 6.41 0.86 9.49
C PRO A 11 6.82 1.60 8.21
N ASP A 12 7.62 2.66 8.33
CA ASP A 12 8.01 3.48 7.18
C ASP A 12 8.79 2.67 6.12
N SER A 13 9.53 1.62 6.54
CA SER A 13 10.20 0.69 5.63
C SER A 13 9.21 -0.15 4.80
N VAL A 14 8.11 -0.56 5.41
CA VAL A 14 7.03 -1.31 4.73
C VAL A 14 6.29 -0.39 3.76
N LEU A 15 5.99 0.86 4.15
CA LEU A 15 5.41 1.85 3.25
C LEU A 15 6.32 2.12 2.03
N GLY A 16 7.63 2.23 2.23
CA GLY A 16 8.58 2.39 1.14
C GLY A 16 8.57 1.22 0.15
N ASP A 17 8.50 -0.01 0.65
CA ASP A 17 8.44 -1.22 -0.19
C ASP A 17 7.10 -1.33 -0.93
N ILE A 18 5.97 -0.99 -0.27
CA ILE A 18 4.66 -0.90 -0.92
C ILE A 18 4.70 0.08 -2.10
N CYS A 19 5.21 1.30 -1.88
CA CYS A 19 5.32 2.30 -2.93
C CYS A 19 6.19 1.81 -4.09
N PHE A 20 7.40 1.31 -3.80
CA PHE A 20 8.34 0.90 -4.83
C PHE A 20 7.83 -0.29 -5.67
N ARG A 21 7.20 -1.28 -5.03
CA ARG A 21 6.81 -2.53 -5.69
C ARG A 21 5.47 -2.43 -6.40
N PHE A 22 4.51 -1.69 -5.85
CA PHE A 22 3.12 -1.71 -6.33
C PHE A 22 2.66 -0.38 -6.96
N LEU A 23 3.26 0.76 -6.57
CA LEU A 23 2.72 2.09 -6.93
C LEU A 23 3.62 2.92 -7.87
N ASP A 24 4.93 2.97 -7.63
CA ASP A 24 5.85 3.86 -8.34
C ASP A 24 5.94 3.52 -9.84
N ASN A 25 5.88 2.23 -10.16
CA ASN A 25 6.03 1.70 -11.52
C ASN A 25 4.72 1.65 -12.32
N ILE A 26 3.59 2.12 -11.74
CA ILE A 26 2.34 2.25 -12.49
C ILE A 26 2.55 3.28 -13.62
N PRO A 27 2.17 2.99 -14.87
CA PRO A 27 2.18 3.98 -15.94
C PRO A 27 1.38 5.23 -15.57
N ASP A 28 1.86 6.43 -15.92
CA ASP A 28 1.25 7.68 -15.45
C ASP A 28 -0.23 7.85 -15.86
N HIS A 29 -0.61 7.30 -17.02
CA HIS A 29 -2.00 7.30 -17.48
C HIS A 29 -2.91 6.35 -16.68
N GLU A 30 -2.34 5.38 -15.96
CA GLU A 30 -3.07 4.49 -15.07
C GLU A 30 -3.07 5.01 -13.62
N LYS A 31 -2.09 5.84 -13.23
CA LYS A 31 -2.06 6.49 -11.89
C LYS A 31 -3.24 7.43 -11.65
N ILE A 32 -3.82 7.98 -12.71
CA ILE A 32 -5.02 8.83 -12.63
C ILE A 32 -6.32 8.02 -12.52
N ASP A 33 -6.27 6.70 -12.78
CA ASP A 33 -7.40 5.80 -12.61
C ASP A 33 -7.40 5.27 -11.17
N GLU A 34 -8.29 5.83 -10.35
CA GLU A 34 -8.43 5.48 -8.93
C GLU A 34 -8.68 3.98 -8.73
N VAL A 35 -9.39 3.32 -9.65
CA VAL A 35 -9.67 1.88 -9.53
C VAL A 35 -8.37 1.08 -9.69
N ARG A 36 -7.49 1.50 -10.61
CA ARG A 36 -6.19 0.84 -10.81
C ARG A 36 -5.29 1.02 -9.61
N VAL A 37 -5.25 2.23 -9.04
CA VAL A 37 -4.46 2.50 -7.83
C VAL A 37 -4.99 1.70 -6.64
N CYS A 38 -6.31 1.67 -6.42
CA CYS A 38 -6.93 0.86 -5.37
C CYS A 38 -6.62 -0.64 -5.53
N PHE A 39 -6.66 -1.16 -6.76
CA PHE A 39 -6.30 -2.56 -7.02
C PHE A 39 -4.84 -2.87 -6.63
N GLN A 40 -3.89 -1.96 -6.89
CA GLN A 40 -2.50 -2.14 -6.47
C GLN A 40 -2.33 -2.10 -4.95
N ILE A 41 -3.13 -1.28 -4.25
CA ILE A 41 -3.17 -1.27 -2.78
C ILE A 41 -3.73 -2.59 -2.24
N GLU A 42 -4.77 -3.14 -2.86
CA GLU A 42 -5.31 -4.46 -2.49
C GLU A 42 -4.27 -5.58 -2.70
N GLN A 43 -3.53 -5.56 -3.82
CA GLN A 43 -2.43 -6.49 -4.06
C GLN A 43 -1.34 -6.36 -3.00
N ALA A 44 -0.97 -5.14 -2.62
CA ALA A 44 0.00 -4.90 -1.57
C ALA A 44 -0.49 -5.47 -0.23
N HIS A 45 -1.75 -5.24 0.13
CA HIS A 45 -2.33 -5.79 1.35
C HIS A 45 -2.27 -7.33 1.36
N TRP A 46 -2.72 -8.00 0.29
CA TRP A 46 -2.66 -9.46 0.21
C TRP A 46 -1.22 -9.97 0.26
N PHE A 47 -0.28 -9.31 -0.41
CA PHE A 47 1.12 -9.70 -0.35
C PHE A 47 1.67 -9.66 1.08
N TYR A 48 1.36 -8.61 1.85
CA TYR A 48 1.87 -8.48 3.22
C TYR A 48 1.16 -9.39 4.22
N GLU A 49 -0.13 -9.66 4.05
CA GLU A 49 -0.83 -10.62 4.92
C GLU A 49 -0.36 -12.06 4.66
N ASP A 50 -0.06 -12.42 3.41
CA ASP A 50 0.25 -13.80 3.03
C ASP A 50 1.73 -14.16 3.13
N PHE A 51 2.65 -13.19 2.93
CA PHE A 51 4.08 -13.49 2.74
C PHE A 51 5.05 -12.80 3.72
N VAL A 52 4.58 -11.91 4.61
CA VAL A 52 5.44 -11.13 5.53
C VAL A 52 5.00 -11.31 6.98
#